data_AF-A0A946FBX5-F1
#
_entry.id   AF-A0A946FBX5-F1
#
_cell.length_a   1.000
_cell.length_b   1.000
_cell.length_c   1.000
_cell.angle_alpha   90.00
_cell.angle_beta   90.00
_cell.angle_gamma   90.00
#
_symmetry.space_group_name_H-M   'P 1'
#
loop_
_entity.id
_entity.type
_entity.pdbx_description
1 polymer ?
#
loop_
_entity_poly.entity_id
_entity_poly.type
_entity_poly.pdbx_seq_one_letter_code
_entity_poly.pdbx_strand_id
1 'polypeptide(L)'
;MVLRLYRHGPQRVGLALPGGLIDDGEESLIAAQRELLEETGYQARNWRSLGRYTMNSNYGCGCCNIYMASDAIRIAEPDSGDLEEAEIVLMTPEELLQALGRGEVSVIGHAAAIAMVMAAKHGYPVTVAKRSS
;
A
#
# COMPACT_ATOMS: atom_id res chain seq x y z
N MET A 1 0.95 -3.03 8.76
CA MET A 1 2.37 -2.78 8.49
C MET A 1 2.48 -1.56 7.61
N VAL A 2 3.41 -0.68 7.92
CA VAL A 2 3.76 0.50 7.12
C VAL A 2 5.29 0.64 7.08
N LEU A 3 5.78 1.40 6.12
CA LEU A 3 7.15 1.83 5.99
C LEU A 3 7.27 3.27 6.48
N ARG A 4 8.25 3.55 7.33
CA ARG A 4 8.65 4.92 7.68
C ARG A 4 9.89 5.26 6.88
N LEU A 5 9.77 6.24 6.00
CA LEU A 5 10.86 6.67 5.14
C LEU A 5 10.81 8.19 4.92
N TYR A 6 11.97 8.75 4.59
CA TYR A 6 12.06 10.10 4.11
C TYR A 6 11.53 10.20 2.68
N ARG A 7 10.89 11.34 2.34
CA ARG A 7 10.50 11.64 0.97
C ARG A 7 11.06 13.00 0.59
N HIS A 8 11.89 13.03 -0.45
CA HIS A 8 12.53 14.26 -0.94
C HIS A 8 11.54 15.35 -1.34
N GLY A 9 10.47 14.99 -2.07
CA GLY A 9 9.47 15.96 -2.55
C GLY A 9 8.87 16.82 -1.43
N PRO A 10 8.27 16.22 -0.39
CA PRO A 10 7.75 16.95 0.76
C PRO A 10 8.79 17.27 1.84
N GLN A 11 10.06 16.88 1.65
CA GLN A 11 11.16 17.06 2.60
C GLN A 11 10.83 16.63 4.04
N ARG A 12 10.15 15.49 4.19
CA ARG A 12 9.72 14.99 5.49
C ARG A 12 9.76 13.47 5.55
N VAL A 13 9.94 12.96 6.77
CA VAL A 13 9.68 11.55 7.09
C VAL A 13 8.17 11.36 7.18
N GLY A 14 7.67 10.29 6.56
CA GLY A 14 6.26 9.94 6.60
C GLY A 14 6.04 8.44 6.58
N LEU A 15 4.81 8.03 6.86
CA LEU A 15 4.37 6.65 6.76
C LEU A 15 3.82 6.39 5.37
N ALA A 16 4.20 5.25 4.80
CA ALA A 16 3.68 4.74 3.53
C ALA A 16 3.32 3.25 3.65
N LEU A 17 2.43 2.79 2.78
CA LEU A 17 2.21 1.37 2.58
C LEU A 17 3.23 0.84 1.57
N PRO A 18 3.62 -0.44 1.68
CA PRO A 18 4.39 -1.09 0.64
C PRO A 18 3.68 -1.04 -0.72
N GLY A 19 4.45 -0.89 -1.79
CA GLY A 19 3.95 -0.92 -3.15
C GLY A 19 4.69 -0.01 -4.12
N GLY A 20 4.83 -0.50 -5.35
CA GLY A 20 5.53 0.17 -6.43
C GLY A 20 4.78 0.11 -7.76
N LEU A 21 5.55 0.19 -8.84
CA LEU A 21 5.03 0.17 -10.20
C LEU A 21 4.73 -1.27 -10.63
N ILE A 22 3.83 -1.40 -11.62
CA ILE A 22 3.54 -2.67 -12.28
C ILE A 22 4.43 -2.73 -13.51
N ASP A 23 5.20 -3.80 -13.65
CA ASP A 23 6.05 -4.01 -14.81
C ASP A 23 5.24 -4.34 -16.08
N ASP A 24 5.85 -4.16 -17.26
CA ASP A 24 5.18 -4.42 -18.53
C ASP A 24 4.73 -5.88 -18.63
N GLY A 25 3.41 -6.08 -18.71
CA GLY A 25 2.78 -7.41 -18.77
C GLY A 25 2.63 -8.09 -17.40
N GLU A 26 2.99 -7.44 -16.30
CA GLU A 26 2.83 -7.96 -14.95
C GLU A 26 1.37 -7.81 -14.47
N GLU A 27 0.83 -8.90 -13.90
CA GLU A 27 -0.48 -8.85 -13.25
C GLU A 27 -0.39 -8.03 -11.96
N SER A 28 -1.34 -7.11 -11.75
CA SER A 28 -1.29 -6.19 -10.60
C SER A 28 -1.20 -6.85 -9.21
N LEU A 29 -1.74 -8.06 -9.05
CA LEU A 29 -1.59 -8.83 -7.81
C LEU A 29 -0.15 -9.36 -7.64
N ILE A 30 0.49 -9.76 -8.74
CA ILE A 30 1.87 -10.25 -8.74
C ILE A 30 2.82 -9.10 -8.37
N ALA A 31 2.61 -7.92 -8.97
CA ALA A 31 3.32 -6.70 -8.59
C ALA A 31 3.19 -6.42 -7.09
N ALA A 32 1.96 -6.43 -6.55
CA ALA A 32 1.73 -6.18 -5.13
C ALA A 32 2.40 -7.22 -4.21
N GLN A 33 2.48 -8.49 -4.62
CA GLN A 33 3.16 -9.55 -3.89
C GLN A 33 4.69 -9.39 -3.92
N ARG A 34 5.24 -9.05 -5.10
CA ARG A 34 6.67 -8.78 -5.30
C ARG A 34 7.12 -7.62 -4.44
N GLU A 35 6.44 -6.48 -4.54
CA GLU A 35 6.76 -5.25 -3.80
C GLU A 35 6.67 -5.47 -2.27
N LEU A 36 5.66 -6.22 -1.79
CA LEU A 36 5.59 -6.57 -0.37
C LEU A 36 6.84 -7.35 0.07
N LEU A 37 7.28 -8.32 -0.72
CA LEU A 37 8.44 -9.14 -0.40
C LEU A 37 9.74 -8.34 -0.48
N GLU A 38 9.95 -7.56 -1.54
CA GLU A 38 11.14 -6.74 -1.76
C GLU A 38 11.27 -5.67 -0.66
N GLU A 39 10.21 -4.91 -0.37
CA GLU A 39 10.30 -3.79 0.58
C GLU A 39 10.27 -4.21 2.06
N THR A 40 9.76 -5.41 2.37
CA THR A 40 9.51 -5.79 3.77
C THR A 40 10.04 -7.18 4.17
N GLY A 41 10.31 -8.04 3.21
CA GLY A 41 10.62 -9.44 3.45
C GLY A 41 9.42 -10.29 3.86
N TYR A 42 8.19 -9.75 3.81
CA TYR A 42 6.97 -10.48 4.16
C TYR A 42 6.29 -11.12 2.96
N GLN A 43 5.72 -12.29 3.18
CA GLN A 43 4.80 -12.95 2.27
C GLN A 43 3.46 -13.19 2.95
N ALA A 44 2.37 -12.86 2.27
CA ALA A 44 1.00 -13.06 2.78
C ALA A 44 0.29 -14.22 2.07
N ARG A 45 -0.46 -15.00 2.85
CA ARG A 45 -1.24 -16.14 2.34
C ARG A 45 -2.53 -15.70 1.65
N ASN A 46 -3.17 -14.67 2.17
CA ASN A 46 -4.52 -14.27 1.76
C ASN A 46 -4.48 -12.86 1.18
N TRP A 47 -5.03 -12.70 -0.02
CA TRP A 47 -5.07 -11.44 -0.76
C TRP A 47 -6.50 -11.11 -1.18
N ARG A 48 -6.97 -9.93 -0.82
CA ARG A 48 -8.29 -9.41 -1.23
C ARG A 48 -8.10 -8.12 -2.00
N SER A 49 -8.56 -8.07 -3.26
CA SER A 49 -8.62 -6.82 -4.01
C SER A 49 -9.63 -5.88 -3.36
N LEU A 50 -9.21 -4.62 -3.15
CA LEU A 50 -10.04 -3.52 -2.69
C LEU A 50 -10.41 -2.56 -3.83
N GLY A 51 -9.99 -2.85 -5.07
CA GLY A 51 -10.36 -2.10 -6.25
C GLY A 51 -9.20 -1.39 -6.94
N ARG A 52 -9.54 -0.78 -8.08
CA ARG A 52 -8.65 -0.01 -8.93
C ARG A 52 -9.14 1.44 -8.98
N TYR A 53 -8.25 2.38 -8.65
CA TYR A 53 -8.58 3.79 -8.47
C TYR A 53 -7.74 4.66 -9.39
N THR A 54 -8.33 5.71 -9.94
CA THR A 54 -7.59 6.74 -10.67
C THR A 54 -6.90 7.67 -9.68
N MET A 55 -5.57 7.80 -9.77
CA MET A 55 -4.76 8.61 -8.86
C MET A 55 -4.77 10.10 -9.21
N ASN A 56 -4.82 10.43 -10.52
CA ASN A 56 -4.93 11.79 -11.01
C ASN A 56 -5.80 11.80 -12.28
N SER A 57 -6.83 12.63 -12.31
CA SER A 57 -7.82 12.66 -13.39
C SER A 57 -7.38 13.47 -14.61
N ASN A 58 -6.43 14.40 -14.44
CA ASN A 58 -6.16 15.44 -15.43
C ASN A 58 -4.76 15.39 -16.08
N TYR A 59 -3.87 14.50 -15.63
CA TYR A 59 -2.52 14.35 -16.19
C TYR A 59 -2.09 12.88 -16.12
N GLY A 60 -1.99 12.21 -17.27
CA GLY A 60 -1.45 10.85 -17.41
C GLY A 60 -2.04 9.86 -16.40
N CYS A 61 -3.20 9.28 -16.72
CA CYS A 61 -4.06 8.50 -15.84
C CYS A 61 -3.37 7.29 -15.17
N GLY A 62 -2.59 7.55 -14.11
CA GLY A 62 -2.09 6.50 -13.22
C GLY A 62 -3.26 5.86 -12.49
N CYS A 63 -3.31 4.53 -12.49
CA CYS A 63 -4.23 3.78 -11.64
C CYS A 63 -3.45 3.17 -10.47
N CYS A 64 -4.07 3.15 -9.29
CA CYS A 64 -3.60 2.38 -8.14
C CYS A 64 -4.51 1.18 -7.95
N ASN A 65 -3.94 -0.02 -7.91
CA ASN A 65 -4.64 -1.24 -7.50
C ASN A 65 -4.35 -1.47 -6.02
N ILE A 66 -5.38 -1.60 -5.20
CA ILE A 66 -5.25 -1.71 -3.75
C ILE A 66 -5.60 -3.14 -3.34
N TYR A 67 -4.76 -3.74 -2.50
CA TYR A 67 -4.96 -5.07 -1.95
C TYR A 67 -4.84 -5.07 -0.43
N MET A 68 -5.68 -5.87 0.22
CA MET A 68 -5.52 -6.24 1.62
C MET A 68 -4.85 -7.60 1.69
N ALA A 69 -3.65 -7.63 2.26
CA ALA A 69 -2.88 -8.83 2.54
C ALA A 69 -3.06 -9.26 4.01
N SER A 70 -3.37 -10.52 4.27
CA SER A 70 -3.49 -11.08 5.62
C SER A 70 -2.73 -12.38 5.80
N ASP A 71 -2.46 -12.72 7.06
CA ASP A 71 -1.62 -13.85 7.46
C ASP A 71 -0.21 -13.75 6.86
N ALA A 72 0.36 -12.55 6.96
CA ALA A 72 1.71 -12.24 6.48
C ALA A 72 2.76 -12.75 7.46
N ILE A 73 3.77 -13.44 6.94
CA ILE A 73 4.94 -13.91 7.68
C ILE A 73 6.21 -13.37 7.03
N ARG A 74 7.21 -13.03 7.84
CA ARG A 74 8.53 -12.62 7.34
C ARG A 74 9.29 -13.87 6.91
N ILE A 75 9.73 -13.91 5.66
CA ILE A 75 10.43 -15.05 5.05
C ILE A 75 11.83 -14.67 4.54
N ALA A 76 12.11 -13.38 4.42
CA ALA A 76 13.38 -12.85 3.93
C ALA A 76 13.71 -11.54 4.65
N GLU A 77 14.95 -11.07 4.48
CA GLU A 77 15.30 -9.68 4.73
C GLU A 77 14.79 -8.81 3.56
N PRO A 78 14.40 -7.55 3.79
CA PRO A 78 14.08 -6.60 2.73
C PRO A 78 15.24 -6.44 1.75
N ASP A 79 14.90 -6.36 0.48
CA ASP A 79 15.80 -6.06 -0.63
C ASP A 79 15.10 -5.01 -1.52
N SER A 80 15.02 -3.79 -1.01
CA SER A 80 14.31 -2.68 -1.66
C SER A 80 15.17 -1.93 -2.69
N GLY A 81 16.31 -2.51 -3.11
CA GLY A 81 17.28 -1.87 -4.00
C GLY A 81 17.85 -0.56 -3.44
N ASP A 82 17.88 0.49 -4.26
CA ASP A 82 18.40 1.85 -3.94
C ASP A 82 17.46 2.72 -3.08
N LEU A 83 16.34 2.17 -2.57
CA LEU A 83 15.45 2.92 -1.69
C LEU A 83 16.15 3.25 -0.36
N GLU A 84 16.12 4.54 0.01
CA GLU A 84 16.57 5.07 1.32
C GLU A 84 16.07 4.17 2.47
N GLU A 85 16.90 3.92 3.49
CA GLU A 85 16.59 3.06 4.65
C GLU A 85 15.16 3.28 5.17
N ALA A 86 14.25 2.39 4.79
CA ALA A 86 12.88 2.40 5.26
C ALA A 86 12.77 1.53 6.52
N GLU A 87 12.23 2.11 7.59
CA GLU A 87 11.94 1.36 8.81
C GLU A 87 10.58 0.67 8.68
N ILE A 88 10.54 -0.65 8.84
CA ILE A 88 9.28 -1.40 8.92
C ILE A 88 8.64 -1.17 10.28
N VAL A 89 7.44 -0.58 10.29
CA VAL A 89 6.68 -0.34 11.51
C VAL A 89 5.40 -1.18 11.52
N LEU A 90 5.27 -2.00 12.57
CA LEU A 90 4.06 -2.76 12.85
C LEU A 90 3.15 -1.91 13.74
N MET A 91 1.94 -1.64 13.24
CA MET A 91 0.94 -0.84 13.92
C MET A 91 -0.37 -1.63 14.01
N THR A 92 -1.04 -1.49 15.13
CA THR A 92 -2.45 -1.82 15.28
C THR A 92 -3.31 -0.92 14.38
N PRO A 93 -4.56 -1.32 14.05
CA PRO A 93 -5.47 -0.46 13.31
C PRO A 93 -5.72 0.90 13.99
N GLU A 94 -5.75 0.93 15.32
CA GLU A 94 -5.94 2.16 16.08
C GLU A 94 -4.74 3.11 15.96
N GLU A 95 -3.51 2.62 16.15
CA GLU A 95 -2.29 3.42 15.99
C GLU A 95 -2.19 4.00 14.58
N LEU A 96 -2.56 3.22 13.56
CA LEU A 96 -2.55 3.66 12.17
C LEU A 96 -3.59 4.77 11.90
N LEU A 97 -4.80 4.65 12.47
CA LEU A 97 -5.82 5.69 12.40
C LEU A 97 -5.40 6.97 13.14
N GLN A 98 -4.73 6.84 14.29
CA GLN A 98 -4.19 7.99 14.99
C GLN A 98 -3.07 8.67 14.18
N ALA A 99 -2.17 7.90 13.55
CA ALA A 99 -1.12 8.42 12.68
C ALA A 99 -1.68 9.15 11.44
N LEU A 100 -2.79 8.64 10.87
CA LEU A 100 -3.57 9.36 9.86
C LEU A 100 -4.07 10.72 10.39
N GLY A 101 -4.69 10.73 11.57
CA GLY A 101 -5.18 11.95 12.21
C GLY A 101 -4.09 12.99 12.53
N ARG A 102 -2.87 12.53 12.80
CA ARG A 102 -1.70 13.40 13.01
C ARG A 102 -1.01 13.85 11.72
N GLY A 103 -1.46 13.39 10.55
CA GLY A 103 -0.89 13.75 9.25
C GLY A 103 0.44 13.08 8.94
N GLU A 104 0.79 11.99 9.63
CA GLU A 104 2.02 11.21 9.39
C GLU A 104 1.93 10.40 8.08
N VAL A 105 0.71 10.03 7.68
CA VAL A 105 0.44 9.47 6.34
C VAL A 105 0.26 10.62 5.37
N SER A 106 1.37 10.94 4.73
CA SER A 106 1.62 12.18 4.00
C SER A 106 1.03 12.20 2.58
N VAL A 107 0.74 11.03 2.02
CA VAL A 107 0.32 10.84 0.63
C VAL A 107 -1.13 10.37 0.60
N ILE A 108 -1.98 11.07 -0.15
CA ILE A 108 -3.43 10.83 -0.15
C ILE A 108 -3.80 9.42 -0.62
N GLY A 109 -3.04 8.84 -1.56
CA GLY A 109 -3.24 7.47 -2.01
C GLY A 109 -3.07 6.44 -0.89
N HIS A 110 -2.04 6.62 -0.05
CA HIS A 110 -1.82 5.78 1.13
C HIS A 110 -2.95 5.96 2.15
N ALA A 111 -3.38 7.20 2.41
CA ALA A 111 -4.48 7.47 3.33
C ALA A 111 -5.81 6.83 2.86
N ALA A 112 -6.11 6.94 1.56
CA ALA A 112 -7.29 6.31 0.97
C ALA A 112 -7.23 4.79 1.07
N ALA A 113 -6.08 4.17 0.76
CA ALA A 113 -5.89 2.73 0.87
C ALA A 113 -6.11 2.21 2.31
N ILE A 114 -5.58 2.93 3.31
CA ILE A 114 -5.83 2.60 4.72
C ILE A 114 -7.33 2.68 5.04
N ALA A 115 -8.01 3.75 4.61
CA ALA A 115 -9.44 3.90 4.83
C ALA A 115 -10.25 2.76 4.17
N MET A 116 -9.87 2.31 2.98
CA MET A 116 -10.51 1.18 2.29
C MET A 116 -10.31 -0.14 3.05
N VAL A 117 -9.11 -0.39 3.59
CA VAL A 117 -8.85 -1.56 4.44
C VAL A 117 -9.71 -1.51 5.70
N MET A 118 -9.80 -0.35 6.35
CA MET A 118 -10.65 -0.18 7.55
C MET A 118 -12.12 -0.42 7.22
N ALA A 119 -12.65 0.16 6.13
CA ALA A 119 -14.01 -0.09 5.68
C ALA A 119 -14.28 -1.60 5.46
N ALA A 120 -13.36 -2.30 4.77
CA ALA A 120 -13.45 -3.74 4.56
C ALA A 120 -13.46 -4.55 5.86
N LYS A 121 -12.64 -4.16 6.85
CA LYS A 121 -12.59 -4.82 8.18
C LYS A 121 -13.84 -4.57 9.01
N HIS A 122 -14.51 -3.43 8.81
CA HIS A 122 -15.80 -3.11 9.44
C HIS A 122 -17.01 -3.71 8.70
N GLY A 123 -16.78 -4.55 7.69
CA GLY A 123 -17.85 -5.25 6.97
C GLY A 123 -18.55 -4.42 5.89
N TYR A 124 -18.06 -3.22 5.58
CA TYR A 124 -18.59 -2.45 4.46
C TYR A 124 -18.20 -3.12 3.13
N PRO A 125 -19.12 -3.17 2.16
CA PRO A 125 -18.82 -3.72 0.86
C PRO A 125 -17.81 -2.82 0.15
N VAL A 126 -16.63 -3.37 -0.11
CA VAL A 126 -15.63 -2.76 -0.99
C VAL A 126 -15.76 -3.42 -2.35
N THR A 127 -16.49 -2.77 -3.25
CA THR A 127 -16.81 -3.32 -4.57
C THR A 127 -15.79 -2.84 -5.58
N VAL A 128 -15.15 -3.79 -6.28
CA VAL A 128 -14.38 -3.49 -7.48
C VAL A 128 -15.37 -3.14 -8.58
N ALA A 129 -15.33 -1.91 -9.10
CA ALA A 129 -16.06 -1.59 -10.31
C ALA A 129 -15.56 -2.51 -11.43
N LYS A 130 -16.39 -3.48 -11.86
CA LYS A 130 -16.09 -4.29 -13.03
C LYS A 130 -15.97 -3.32 -14.21
N ARG A 131 -14.85 -3.34 -14.92
CA ARG A 131 -14.81 -2.73 -16.25
C ARG A 131 -15.85 -3.46 -17.10
N SER A 132 -16.82 -2.71 -17.63
CA SER A 132 -17.39 -3.07 -18.93
C SER A 132 -16.24 -3.03 -19.92
N SER A 133 -16.07 -4.14 -20.64
CA SER A 133 -15.11 -4.42 -21.71
C SER A 133 -14.80 -3.23 -22.59
#